data_AF-A0A2T2NVS0-F1
#
_entry.id   AF-A0A2T2NVS0-F1
#
_cell.length_a   1.000
_cell.length_b   1.000
_cell.length_c   1.000
_cell.angle_alpha   90.00
_cell.angle_beta   90.00
_cell.angle_gamma   90.00
#
_symmetry.space_group_name_H-M   'P 1'
#
loop_
_entity.id
_entity.type
_entity.pdbx_description
1 polymer ?
#
loop_
_entity_poly.entity_id
_entity_poly.type
_entity_poly.pdbx_seq_one_letter_code
_entity_poly.pdbx_strand_id
1 'polypeptide(L)'
;VKEAKAIVSQYPILNPTGCSAQFCEGGRMIHSSEPRVGENKHLSVVRAEAVDFLSQLHRDGVIPSKNSLEKRKVEVIGEIETRSATALIRSLQGGKSVGCVGGAWSQNREELEHGIRLAWKHSRRCIMRSQYEDLRLCDLRNIRGSEQMGSILVSELQKAFNNGDILPT
;
A
#
# COMPACT_ATOMS: atom_id res chain seq x y z
N VAL A 1 16.51 3.97 -21.28
CA VAL A 1 17.54 3.32 -20.40
C VAL A 1 17.92 4.18 -19.19
N LYS A 2 18.27 5.46 -19.34
CA LYS A 2 18.60 6.35 -18.21
C LYS A 2 17.44 6.54 -17.23
N GLU A 3 16.24 6.80 -17.74
CA GLU A 3 15.02 6.98 -16.93
C GLU A 3 14.63 5.71 -16.17
N ALA A 4 14.68 4.55 -16.83
CA ALA A 4 14.43 3.26 -16.17
C ALA A 4 15.41 3.02 -15.00
N LYS A 5 16.69 3.36 -15.16
CA LYS A 5 17.69 3.27 -14.09
C LYS A 5 17.39 4.24 -12.94
N ALA A 6 16.95 5.46 -13.25
CA ALA A 6 16.54 6.44 -12.24
C ALA A 6 15.32 5.96 -11.44
N ILE A 7 14.30 5.40 -12.12
CA ILE A 7 13.11 4.83 -11.48
C ILE A 7 13.51 3.69 -10.54
N VAL A 8 14.34 2.74 -11.00
CA VAL A 8 14.79 1.62 -10.17
C VAL A 8 15.62 2.09 -8.96
N SER A 9 16.41 3.15 -9.13
CA SER A 9 17.17 3.74 -8.01
C SER A 9 16.27 4.39 -6.97
N GLN A 10 15.12 4.93 -7.37
CA GLN A 10 14.19 5.63 -6.48
C GLN A 10 13.11 4.69 -5.93
N TYR A 11 12.70 3.70 -6.69
CA TYR A 11 11.65 2.74 -6.36
C TYR A 11 12.21 1.33 -6.57
N PRO A 12 12.91 0.78 -5.56
CA PRO A 12 13.56 -0.52 -5.67
C PRO A 12 12.54 -1.67 -5.76
N ILE A 13 11.32 -1.47 -5.25
CA ILE A 13 10.22 -2.43 -5.31
C ILE A 13 9.17 -1.91 -6.30
N LEU A 14 9.01 -2.62 -7.42
CA LEU A 14 8.06 -2.27 -8.48
C LEU A 14 7.06 -3.39 -8.71
N ASN A 15 5.79 -3.02 -8.90
CA ASN A 15 4.76 -3.96 -9.32
C ASN A 15 4.94 -4.34 -10.80
N PRO A 16 4.75 -5.63 -11.15
CA PRO A 16 4.89 -6.09 -12.52
C PRO A 16 3.85 -5.42 -13.44
N THR A 17 4.17 -5.32 -14.72
CA THR A 17 3.27 -4.73 -15.72
C THR A 17 2.32 -5.75 -16.33
N GLY A 18 2.47 -7.05 -16.07
CA GLY A 18 1.79 -8.12 -16.82
C GLY A 18 2.50 -8.48 -18.13
N CYS A 19 3.22 -7.55 -18.73
CA CYS A 19 3.91 -7.79 -19.99
C CYS A 19 5.19 -8.61 -19.79
N SER A 20 5.51 -9.44 -20.79
CA SER A 20 6.79 -10.14 -20.94
C SER A 20 7.45 -9.76 -22.27
N ALA A 21 8.67 -10.24 -22.50
CA ALA A 21 9.34 -10.07 -23.80
C ALA A 21 8.56 -10.70 -24.97
N GLN A 22 7.68 -11.67 -24.69
CA GLN A 22 6.95 -12.43 -25.71
C GLN A 22 5.48 -12.01 -25.81
N PHE A 23 4.94 -11.27 -24.84
CA PHE A 23 3.51 -10.94 -24.81
C PHE A 23 3.22 -9.63 -24.09
N CYS A 24 2.42 -8.78 -24.73
CA CYS A 24 1.94 -7.53 -24.16
C CYS A 24 0.55 -7.70 -23.56
N GLU A 25 0.41 -7.41 -22.27
CA GLU A 25 -0.88 -7.46 -21.55
C GLU A 25 -1.58 -6.11 -21.47
N GLY A 26 -1.07 -5.05 -22.12
CA GLY A 26 -1.60 -3.69 -21.98
C GLY A 26 -3.07 -3.52 -22.40
N GLY A 27 -3.60 -4.39 -23.26
CA GLY A 27 -5.01 -4.41 -23.63
C GLY A 27 -5.92 -5.19 -22.68
N ARG A 28 -5.37 -5.86 -21.66
CA ARG A 28 -6.16 -6.67 -20.72
C ARG A 28 -6.73 -5.80 -19.60
N MET A 29 -8.00 -6.04 -19.28
CA MET A 29 -8.65 -5.40 -18.13
C MET A 29 -8.04 -5.89 -16.80
N ILE A 30 -7.56 -7.13 -16.72
CA ILE A 30 -6.89 -7.68 -15.53
C ILE A 30 -5.59 -8.31 -16.00
N HIS A 31 -4.47 -7.91 -15.41
CA HIS A 31 -3.17 -8.46 -15.78
C HIS A 31 -2.91 -9.74 -14.99
N SER A 32 -2.37 -10.77 -15.66
CA SER A 32 -2.18 -12.09 -15.06
C SER A 32 -1.16 -12.11 -13.93
N SER A 33 -0.19 -11.18 -13.95
CA SER A 33 0.84 -11.05 -12.92
C SER A 33 0.50 -10.01 -11.84
N GLU A 34 -0.68 -9.38 -11.87
CA GLU A 34 -1.04 -8.38 -10.86
C GLU A 34 -1.22 -9.08 -9.50
N PRO A 35 -0.51 -8.64 -8.45
CA PRO A 35 -0.60 -9.28 -7.15
C PRO A 35 -2.02 -9.12 -6.59
N ARG A 36 -2.59 -10.21 -6.06
CA ARG A 36 -3.89 -10.15 -5.39
C ARG A 36 -3.72 -9.54 -4.01
N VAL A 37 -4.59 -8.58 -3.69
CA VAL A 37 -4.69 -8.03 -2.34
C VAL A 37 -5.29 -9.05 -1.38
N GLY A 38 -4.86 -9.00 -0.10
CA GLY A 38 -5.38 -9.87 0.96
C GLY A 38 -4.75 -11.27 1.04
N GLU A 39 -3.80 -11.60 0.15
CA GLU A 39 -3.04 -12.86 0.27
C GLU A 39 -1.84 -12.69 1.22
N ASN A 40 -1.52 -13.78 1.93
CA ASN A 40 -0.34 -13.83 2.79
C ASN A 40 0.95 -13.69 1.98
N LYS A 41 1.86 -12.84 2.46
CA LYS A 41 3.20 -12.62 1.88
C LYS A 41 4.28 -13.11 2.82
N HIS A 42 5.40 -13.56 2.26
CA HIS A 42 6.57 -13.99 3.03
C HIS A 42 7.13 -12.84 3.88
N LEU A 43 7.62 -13.18 5.09
CA LEU A 43 8.16 -12.22 6.06
C LEU A 43 9.20 -11.26 5.43
N SER A 44 10.12 -11.79 4.62
CA SER A 44 11.14 -10.98 3.95
C SER A 44 10.55 -9.93 3.00
N VAL A 45 9.45 -10.25 2.31
CA VAL A 45 8.78 -9.34 1.37
C VAL A 45 8.09 -8.22 2.14
N VAL A 46 7.35 -8.56 3.20
CA VAL A 46 6.65 -7.57 4.03
C VAL A 46 7.63 -6.60 4.69
N ARG A 47 8.78 -7.09 5.17
CA ARG A 47 9.85 -6.24 5.71
C ARG A 47 10.42 -5.29 4.66
N ALA A 48 10.74 -5.81 3.47
CA ALA A 48 11.30 -5.00 2.40
C ALA A 48 10.31 -3.90 1.95
N GLU A 49 9.04 -4.25 1.76
CA GLU A 49 7.97 -3.30 1.42
C GLU A 49 7.80 -2.23 2.51
N ALA A 50 7.84 -2.60 3.80
CA ALA A 50 7.73 -1.66 4.90
C ALA A 50 8.92 -0.69 4.97
N VAL A 51 10.15 -1.17 4.81
CA VAL A 51 11.36 -0.35 4.80
C VAL A 51 11.40 0.61 3.61
N ASP A 52 10.99 0.14 2.43
CA ASP A 52 10.89 0.97 1.23
C ASP A 52 9.86 2.09 1.42
N PHE A 53 8.68 1.75 1.94
CA PHE A 53 7.63 2.74 2.25
C PHE A 53 8.11 3.81 3.25
N LEU A 54 8.74 3.42 4.36
CA LEU A 54 9.30 4.38 5.33
C LEU A 54 10.38 5.27 4.70
N SER A 55 11.21 4.70 3.82
CA SER A 55 12.23 5.47 3.09
C SER A 55 11.59 6.46 2.12
N GLN A 56 10.48 6.09 1.46
CA GLN A 56 9.70 7.00 0.65
C GLN A 56 9.11 8.15 1.47
N LEU A 57 8.52 7.85 2.63
CA LEU A 57 7.99 8.87 3.54
C LEU A 57 9.04 9.87 4.00
N HIS A 58 10.28 9.43 4.23
CA HIS A 58 11.38 10.33 4.55
C HIS A 58 11.75 11.24 3.37
N ARG A 59 11.82 10.70 2.15
CA ARG A 59 12.08 11.51 0.94
C ARG A 59 11.01 12.54 0.69
N ASP A 60 9.76 12.19 0.97
CA ASP A 60 8.60 13.06 0.79
C ASP A 60 8.41 14.04 1.98
N GLY A 61 9.30 14.02 2.97
CA GLY A 61 9.32 14.95 4.09
C GLY A 61 8.36 14.62 5.25
N VAL A 62 7.63 13.51 5.18
CA VAL A 62 6.71 13.06 6.25
C VAL A 62 7.50 12.62 7.48
N ILE A 63 8.61 11.90 7.28
CA ILE A 63 9.56 11.59 8.34
C ILE A 63 10.70 12.61 8.26
N PRO A 64 10.87 13.50 9.26
CA PRO A 64 11.71 14.69 9.09
C PRO A 64 13.21 14.40 9.14
N SER A 65 13.64 13.39 9.89
CA SER A 65 15.07 13.14 10.14
C SER A 65 15.47 11.70 9.88
N LYS A 66 16.73 11.50 9.49
CA LYS A 66 17.31 10.16 9.31
C LYS A 66 17.28 9.34 10.61
N ASN A 67 17.49 9.98 11.76
CA ASN A 67 17.43 9.29 13.06
C ASN A 67 16.00 8.80 13.35
N SER A 68 14.99 9.63 13.08
CA SER A 68 13.58 9.24 13.19
C SER A 68 13.24 8.07 12.26
N LEU A 69 13.76 8.10 11.02
CA LEU A 69 13.57 7.02 10.05
C LEU A 69 14.15 5.70 10.55
N GLU A 70 15.41 5.69 11.00
CA GLU A 70 16.04 4.45 11.48
C GLU A 70 15.35 3.90 12.73
N LYS A 71 14.96 4.78 13.66
CA LYS A 71 14.14 4.37 14.82
C LYS A 71 12.83 3.73 14.37
N ARG A 72 12.11 4.37 13.44
CA ARG A 72 10.82 3.88 12.95
C ARG A 72 10.96 2.54 12.20
N LYS A 73 12.02 2.35 11.43
CA LYS A 73 12.31 1.06 10.76
C LYS A 73 12.47 -0.07 11.77
N VAL A 74 13.25 0.15 12.84
CA VAL A 74 13.46 -0.86 13.89
C VAL A 74 12.15 -1.22 14.58
N GLU A 75 11.34 -0.22 14.95
CA GLU A 75 10.02 -0.43 15.56
C GLU A 75 9.10 -1.26 14.67
N VAL A 76 8.97 -0.88 13.40
CA VAL A 76 8.08 -1.53 12.43
C VAL A 76 8.53 -2.96 12.14
N ILE A 77 9.84 -3.18 11.94
CA ILE A 77 10.38 -4.54 11.76
C ILE A 77 10.07 -5.41 12.97
N GLY A 78 10.28 -4.89 14.20
CA GLY A 78 9.95 -5.60 15.42
C GLY A 78 8.46 -5.95 15.54
N GLU A 79 7.56 -5.06 15.12
CA GLU A 79 6.11 -5.33 15.10
C GLU A 79 5.74 -6.42 14.08
N ILE A 80 6.30 -6.35 12.86
CA ILE A 80 6.09 -7.35 11.80
C ILE A 80 6.57 -8.73 12.25
N GLU A 81 7.74 -8.79 12.89
CA GLU A 81 8.34 -10.02 13.40
C GLU A 81 7.52 -10.62 14.54
N THR A 82 7.13 -9.80 15.51
CA THR A 82 6.35 -10.24 16.68
C THR A 82 5.00 -10.83 16.27
N ARG A 83 4.39 -10.30 15.21
CA ARG A 83 3.11 -10.75 14.67
C ARG A 83 3.25 -11.70 13.48
N SER A 84 4.46 -12.14 13.18
CA SER A 84 4.68 -13.13 12.13
C SER A 84 4.14 -14.49 12.56
N ALA A 85 3.68 -15.27 11.59
CA ALA A 85 3.10 -16.57 11.85
C ALA A 85 3.42 -17.55 10.73
N THR A 86 3.34 -18.84 11.02
CA THR A 86 3.40 -19.86 9.98
C THR A 86 2.02 -19.98 9.33
N ALA A 87 1.94 -19.71 8.03
CA ALA A 87 0.70 -19.83 7.28
C ALA A 87 0.96 -20.24 5.82
N LEU A 88 -0.11 -20.52 5.09
CA LEU A 88 -0.05 -20.79 3.66
C LEU A 88 0.21 -19.50 2.88
N ILE A 89 1.23 -19.53 2.04
CA ILE A 89 1.62 -18.48 1.09
C ILE A 89 1.28 -18.96 -0.31
N ARG A 90 0.65 -18.10 -1.11
CA ARG A 90 0.36 -18.41 -2.50
C ARG A 90 1.53 -18.01 -3.39
N SER A 91 1.97 -18.91 -4.25
CA SER A 91 2.91 -18.61 -5.33
C SER A 91 2.20 -17.93 -6.49
N LEU A 92 2.92 -17.04 -7.18
CA LEU A 92 2.51 -16.40 -8.43
C LEU A 92 2.05 -17.41 -9.50
N GLN A 93 2.59 -18.64 -9.46
CA GLN A 93 2.28 -19.71 -10.42
C GLN A 93 1.10 -20.60 -9.99
N GLY A 94 0.38 -20.25 -8.92
CA GLY A 94 -0.86 -20.94 -8.53
C GLY A 94 -0.73 -22.03 -7.46
N GLY A 95 0.46 -22.26 -6.90
CA GLY A 95 0.69 -23.20 -5.79
C GLY A 95 0.53 -22.57 -4.40
N LYS A 96 0.34 -23.38 -3.36
CA LYS A 96 0.40 -22.94 -1.95
C LYS A 96 1.57 -23.64 -1.24
N SER A 97 2.40 -22.88 -0.53
CA SER A 97 3.48 -23.41 0.30
C SER A 97 3.33 -22.90 1.73
N VAL A 98 3.72 -23.72 2.71
CA VAL A 98 3.80 -23.27 4.10
C VAL A 98 5.05 -22.43 4.27
N GLY A 99 4.94 -21.28 4.93
CA GLY A 99 6.08 -20.42 5.24
C GLY A 99 5.77 -19.40 6.32
N CYS A 100 6.81 -18.66 6.71
CA CYS A 100 6.67 -17.57 7.67
C CYS A 100 6.12 -16.32 6.97
N VAL A 101 4.93 -15.89 7.38
CA VAL A 101 4.23 -14.73 6.84
C VAL A 101 4.52 -13.50 7.70
N GLY A 102 4.69 -12.35 7.05
CA GLY A 102 4.87 -11.09 7.79
C GLY A 102 3.59 -10.67 8.50
N GLY A 103 3.72 -10.27 9.77
CA GLY A 103 2.61 -9.70 10.52
C GLY A 103 2.22 -8.31 10.03
N ALA A 104 0.98 -7.92 10.31
CA ALA A 104 0.53 -6.54 10.07
C ALA A 104 1.18 -5.59 11.08
N TRP A 105 1.63 -4.43 10.62
CA TRP A 105 2.17 -3.36 11.46
C TRP A 105 1.27 -2.11 11.39
N SER A 106 1.39 -1.25 12.39
CA SER A 106 0.47 -0.14 12.57
C SER A 106 1.08 1.17 12.11
N GLN A 107 0.52 1.75 11.05
CA GLN A 107 0.86 3.10 10.59
C GLN A 107 0.26 4.16 11.54
N ASN A 108 1.02 5.22 11.81
CA ASN A 108 0.47 6.45 12.38
C ASN A 108 -0.43 7.17 11.35
N ARG A 109 -1.07 8.26 11.78
CA ARG A 109 -2.06 8.97 10.95
C ARG A 109 -1.41 9.55 9.69
N GLU A 110 -0.24 10.17 9.83
CA GLU A 110 0.48 10.84 8.76
C GLU A 110 1.01 9.84 7.72
N GLU A 111 1.56 8.71 8.19
CA GLU A 111 1.97 7.57 7.37
C GLU A 111 0.78 7.02 6.57
N LEU A 112 -0.37 6.84 7.22
CA LEU A 112 -1.56 6.30 6.56
C LEU A 112 -2.13 7.27 5.52
N GLU A 113 -2.25 8.56 5.88
CA GLU A 113 -2.75 9.61 4.99
C GLU A 113 -1.85 9.75 3.75
N HIS A 114 -0.53 9.75 3.93
CA HIS A 114 0.40 9.79 2.81
C HIS A 114 0.32 8.51 1.96
N GLY A 115 0.18 7.34 2.61
CA GLY A 115 0.05 6.06 1.92
C GLY A 115 -1.15 5.98 0.98
N ILE A 116 -2.34 6.42 1.43
CA ILE A 116 -3.55 6.43 0.59
C ILE A 116 -3.42 7.43 -0.58
N ARG A 117 -2.78 8.58 -0.34
CA ARG A 117 -2.49 9.58 -1.37
C ARG A 117 -1.55 9.04 -2.44
N LEU A 118 -0.49 8.34 -2.04
CA LEU A 118 0.42 7.66 -2.96
C LEU A 118 -0.27 6.56 -3.76
N ALA A 119 -1.16 5.78 -3.13
CA ALA A 119 -1.94 4.77 -3.83
C ALA A 119 -2.80 5.38 -4.94
N TRP A 120 -3.45 6.52 -4.69
CA TRP A 120 -4.19 7.24 -5.72
C TRP A 120 -3.27 7.85 -6.79
N LYS A 121 -2.19 8.53 -6.39
CA LYS A 121 -1.18 9.11 -7.30
C LYS A 121 -0.66 8.09 -8.30
N HIS A 122 -0.41 6.86 -7.83
CA HIS A 122 0.14 5.76 -8.61
C HIS A 122 -0.92 4.85 -9.25
N SER A 123 -2.20 5.18 -9.11
CA SER A 123 -3.29 4.47 -9.80
C SER A 123 -3.23 4.74 -11.30
N ARG A 124 -2.74 3.75 -12.05
CA ARG A 124 -2.47 3.86 -13.50
C ARG A 124 -3.72 4.16 -14.33
N ARG A 125 -4.91 3.87 -13.80
CA ARG A 125 -6.21 3.99 -14.50
C ARG A 125 -7.04 5.19 -14.05
N CYS A 126 -6.58 5.96 -13.06
CA CYS A 126 -7.28 7.15 -12.63
C CYS A 126 -6.82 8.38 -13.42
N ILE A 127 -7.73 9.00 -14.17
CA ILE A 127 -7.46 10.26 -14.88
C ILE A 127 -7.31 11.43 -13.90
N MET A 128 -7.99 11.40 -12.76
CA MET A 128 -8.00 12.47 -11.74
C MET A 128 -6.85 12.37 -10.72
N ARG A 129 -5.79 11.60 -11.01
CA ARG A 129 -4.63 11.43 -10.11
C ARG A 129 -3.86 12.71 -9.80
N SER A 130 -4.12 13.82 -10.50
CA SER A 130 -3.53 15.12 -10.16
C SER A 130 -4.08 15.69 -8.85
N GLN A 131 -5.29 15.28 -8.43
CA GLN A 131 -5.95 15.72 -7.20
C GLN A 131 -5.60 14.85 -5.99
N TYR A 132 -4.56 14.02 -6.09
CA TYR A 132 -4.24 13.02 -5.07
C TYR A 132 -3.96 13.64 -3.69
N GLU A 133 -3.48 14.89 -3.64
CA GLU A 133 -3.20 15.61 -2.39
C GLU A 133 -4.48 16.02 -1.64
N ASP A 134 -5.60 16.16 -2.35
CA ASP A 134 -6.89 16.54 -1.76
C ASP A 134 -7.59 15.37 -1.05
N LEU A 135 -7.09 14.14 -1.23
CA LEU A 135 -7.63 12.96 -0.54
C LEU A 135 -7.49 13.11 0.96
N ARG A 136 -8.61 13.02 1.68
CA ARG A 136 -8.65 13.10 3.14
C ARG A 136 -8.66 11.70 3.73
N LEU A 137 -7.99 11.52 4.85
CA LEU A 137 -7.98 10.24 5.55
C LEU A 137 -9.25 10.04 6.39
N CYS A 138 -10.07 9.05 6.03
CA CYS A 138 -11.08 8.43 6.89
C CYS A 138 -10.50 7.20 7.62
N ASP A 139 -9.89 7.40 8.79
CA ASP A 139 -9.32 6.29 9.58
C ASP A 139 -10.40 5.57 10.41
N LEU A 140 -10.86 4.43 9.90
CA LEU A 140 -11.88 3.57 10.52
C LEU A 140 -11.31 2.23 11.00
N ARG A 141 -9.98 2.15 11.20
CA ARG A 141 -9.31 0.89 11.58
C ARG A 141 -9.72 0.37 12.96
N ASN A 142 -10.41 1.17 13.79
CA ASN A 142 -10.93 0.77 15.10
C ASN A 142 -12.28 0.04 15.02
N ILE A 143 -12.98 0.08 13.88
CA ILE A 143 -14.30 -0.51 13.71
C ILE A 143 -14.19 -2.03 13.55
N ARG A 144 -15.05 -2.77 14.27
CA ARG A 144 -14.98 -4.24 14.36
C ARG A 144 -16.32 -4.96 14.11
N GLY A 145 -17.44 -4.24 14.13
CA GLY A 145 -18.78 -4.81 13.94
C GLY A 145 -19.42 -4.42 12.61
N SER A 146 -20.10 -5.36 11.95
CA SER A 146 -20.73 -5.13 10.64
C SER A 146 -21.84 -4.07 10.68
N GLU A 147 -22.66 -4.06 11.73
CA GLU A 147 -23.70 -3.03 11.92
C GLU A 147 -23.07 -1.64 12.06
N GLN A 148 -22.02 -1.54 12.88
CA GLN A 148 -21.25 -0.31 13.08
C GLN A 148 -20.58 0.16 11.78
N MET A 149 -20.07 -0.78 10.96
CA MET A 149 -19.54 -0.45 9.63
C MET A 149 -20.61 0.19 8.75
N GLY A 150 -21.82 -0.38 8.72
CA GLY A 150 -22.93 0.16 7.93
C GLY A 150 -23.28 1.60 8.32
N SER A 151 -23.46 1.86 9.62
CA SER A 151 -23.83 3.20 10.09
C SER A 151 -22.73 4.24 9.86
N ILE A 152 -21.46 3.87 10.07
CA ILE A 152 -20.32 4.77 9.84
C ILE A 152 -20.13 5.05 8.36
N LEU A 153 -20.28 4.05 7.48
CA LEU A 153 -20.18 4.26 6.03
C LEU A 153 -21.19 5.29 5.54
N VAL A 154 -22.45 5.21 6.00
CA VAL A 154 -23.48 6.20 5.63
C VAL A 154 -23.08 7.61 6.11
N SER A 155 -22.56 7.73 7.33
CA SER A 155 -22.08 9.02 7.88
C SER A 155 -20.91 9.60 7.08
N GLU A 156 -19.90 8.79 6.74
CA GLU A 156 -18.76 9.25 5.94
C GLU A 156 -19.16 9.57 4.49
N LEU A 157 -20.09 8.81 3.89
CA LEU A 157 -20.64 9.13 2.56
C LEU A 157 -21.35 10.48 2.53
N GLN A 158 -22.08 10.84 3.59
CA GLN A 158 -22.71 12.17 3.69
C GLN A 158 -21.65 13.29 3.77
N LYS A 159 -20.56 13.06 4.51
CA LYS A 159 -19.43 14.00 4.58
C LYS A 159 -18.72 14.14 3.23
N ALA A 160 -18.49 13.03 2.53
CA ALA A 160 -17.89 13.02 1.20
C ALA A 160 -18.82 13.68 0.16
N PHE A 161 -20.13 13.53 0.29
CA PHE A 161 -21.11 14.17 -0.59
C PHE A 161 -21.12 15.69 -0.45
N ASN A 162 -20.92 16.22 0.77
CA ASN A 162 -20.74 17.66 1.03
C ASN A 162 -21.72 18.56 0.24
N ASN A 163 -23.01 18.22 0.29
CA ASN A 163 -24.10 18.94 -0.42
C ASN A 163 -23.88 19.09 -1.94
N GLY A 164 -23.22 18.13 -2.58
CA GLY A 164 -22.91 18.12 -4.00
C GLY A 164 -21.50 18.62 -4.34
N ASP A 165 -20.79 19.24 -3.39
CA ASP A 165 -19.40 19.66 -3.55
C ASP A 165 -18.43 18.54 -3.10
N ILE A 166 -18.36 17.49 -3.91
CA ILE A 166 -17.77 16.20 -3.54
C ILE A 166 -16.34 16.33 -3.02
N LEU A 167 -16.12 15.80 -1.82
CA LEU A 167 -14.81 15.71 -1.16
C LEU A 167 -14.23 14.29 -1.34
N PRO A 168 -13.03 14.14 -1.91
CA PRO A 168 -12.32 12.86 -1.93
C PRO A 168 -11.90 12.46 -0.50
N THR A 169 -12.40 11.33 -0.01
CA THR A 169 -12.13 10.79 1.34
C THR A 169 -11.94 9.28 1.33
#